data_AF-A0A667G5T5-F1
#
_entry.id   AF-A0A667G5T5-F1
#
_cell.length_a   1.000
_cell.length_b   1.000
_cell.length_c   1.000
_cell.angle_alpha   90.00
_cell.angle_beta   90.00
_cell.angle_gamma   90.00
#
_symmetry.space_group_name_H-M   'P 1'
#
loop_
_entity.id
_entity.type
_entity.pdbx_description
1 polymer ?
#
loop_
_entity_poly.entity_id
_entity_poly.type
_entity_poly.pdbx_seq_one_letter_code
_entity_poly.pdbx_strand_id
1 'polypeptide(L)'
;LCAASATPDNLMSHLKNGMRSTKYKPVDYQQLHALTEAKKLASASTELKIRKAVQTSKASKEQTLIKQHKQVWWQEHQRLNDVRYKMESEIKSFLNEENIGNEWLTDLINFEQELSEQWCVYLKNVINPIQQLRADLKYRQHHISKHSYSHTEFNSVKVLEEVDFVKTQLKAVFERLSLEQQKIENYLSDWSMKILDHSSEERCNLLSEVPMELETLECPYPDLKSSVLNEFYNFTEKYQKKLQDVDLQLEDIAR
;
A
#
# COMPACT_ATOMS: atom_id res chain seq x y z
N LEU A 1 -33.24 -1.38 -52.70
CA LEU A 1 -33.23 -0.02 -53.28
C LEU A 1 -31.79 0.50 -53.17
N CYS A 2 -30.96 0.65 -54.19
CA CYS A 2 -31.14 0.60 -55.65
C CYS A 2 -29.95 -0.14 -56.26
N ALA A 3 -30.24 -1.02 -57.23
CA ALA A 3 -29.26 -1.65 -58.08
C ALA A 3 -28.89 -0.68 -59.21
N ALA A 4 -27.61 -0.45 -59.45
CA ALA A 4 -27.12 0.21 -60.66
C ALA A 4 -26.71 -0.89 -61.65
N SER A 5 -27.53 -1.02 -62.69
CA SER A 5 -27.39 -1.91 -63.84
C SER A 5 -26.14 -1.58 -64.66
N ALA A 6 -25.19 -2.52 -64.73
CA ALA A 6 -24.11 -2.47 -65.71
C ALA A 6 -24.66 -2.96 -67.07
N THR A 7 -24.65 -2.08 -68.07
CA THR A 7 -25.03 -2.34 -69.45
C THR A 7 -24.01 -3.25 -70.16
N PRO A 8 -24.44 -4.25 -70.96
CA PRO A 8 -23.55 -5.24 -71.58
C PRO A 8 -22.98 -4.82 -72.95
N ASP A 9 -22.90 -3.52 -73.25
CA ASP A 9 -22.53 -3.05 -74.60
C ASP A 9 -21.04 -2.74 -74.82
N ASN A 10 -20.20 -2.86 -73.78
CA ASN A 10 -18.75 -2.66 -73.91
C ASN A 10 -17.94 -3.95 -74.09
N LEU A 11 -18.60 -5.13 -74.08
CA LEU A 11 -17.89 -6.41 -74.19
C LEU A 11 -17.81 -6.95 -75.63
N MET A 12 -18.49 -6.35 -76.60
CA MET A 12 -18.72 -6.95 -77.93
C MET A 12 -18.15 -6.16 -79.11
N SER A 13 -17.13 -5.33 -78.90
CA SER A 13 -16.41 -4.62 -79.98
C SER A 13 -14.98 -5.13 -80.23
N HIS A 14 -14.51 -6.16 -79.52
CA HIS A 14 -13.12 -6.63 -79.59
C HIS A 14 -12.88 -7.94 -80.36
N LEU A 15 -13.88 -8.53 -81.02
CA LEU A 15 -13.74 -9.85 -81.66
C LEU A 15 -13.74 -9.83 -83.19
N LYS A 16 -13.87 -8.67 -83.84
CA LYS A 16 -14.05 -8.60 -85.31
C LYS A 16 -13.06 -7.78 -86.13
N ASN A 17 -12.03 -7.20 -85.51
CA ASN A 17 -10.92 -6.62 -86.25
C ASN A 17 -9.63 -7.35 -85.89
N GLY A 18 -9.09 -8.08 -86.86
CA GLY A 18 -7.74 -8.63 -86.81
C GLY A 18 -6.71 -7.51 -86.70
N MET A 19 -6.48 -7.02 -85.48
CA MET A 19 -5.37 -6.14 -85.16
C MET A 19 -4.30 -7.01 -84.52
N ARG A 20 -3.24 -7.28 -85.31
CA ARG A 20 -1.94 -7.75 -84.84
C ARG A 20 -1.67 -7.12 -83.47
N SER A 21 -1.44 -7.96 -82.45
CA SER A 21 -1.01 -7.51 -81.14
C SER A 21 0.08 -6.45 -81.33
N THR A 22 -0.25 -5.20 -81.02
CA THR A 22 0.74 -4.13 -80.98
C THR A 22 1.80 -4.61 -80.00
N LYS A 23 2.99 -4.87 -80.56
CA LYS A 23 4.18 -5.34 -79.85
C LYS A 23 4.23 -4.63 -78.50
N TYR A 24 4.16 -5.39 -77.41
CA TYR A 24 4.31 -4.85 -76.07
C TYR A 24 5.51 -3.89 -76.08
N LYS A 25 5.28 -2.64 -75.66
CA LYS A 25 6.41 -1.70 -75.46
C LYS A 25 7.40 -2.42 -74.53
N PRO A 26 8.72 -2.37 -74.82
CA PRO A 26 9.71 -2.98 -73.95
C PRO A 26 9.45 -2.50 -72.52
N VAL A 27 9.24 -3.45 -71.60
CA VAL A 27 9.04 -3.12 -70.19
C VAL A 27 10.33 -2.47 -69.70
N ASP A 28 10.23 -1.21 -69.29
CA ASP A 28 11.34 -0.53 -68.65
C ASP A 28 11.46 -1.05 -67.21
N TYR A 29 12.29 -2.08 -67.06
CA TYR A 29 12.55 -2.72 -65.77
C TYR A 29 13.21 -1.75 -64.78
N GLN A 30 13.92 -0.71 -65.23
CA GLN A 30 14.48 0.30 -64.34
C GLN A 30 13.38 1.16 -63.74
N GLN A 31 12.41 1.59 -64.55
CA GLN A 31 11.26 2.35 -64.08
C GLN A 31 10.39 1.53 -63.11
N LEU A 32 10.14 0.25 -63.41
CA LEU A 32 9.36 -0.65 -62.54
C LEU A 32 10.07 -0.90 -61.20
N HIS A 33 11.40 -1.09 -61.22
CA HIS A 33 12.20 -1.24 -60.01
C HIS A 33 12.17 0.03 -59.16
N ALA A 34 12.35 1.21 -59.77
CA ALA A 34 12.26 2.48 -59.07
C ALA A 34 10.89 2.70 -58.41
N LEU A 35 9.80 2.33 -59.09
CA LEU A 35 8.44 2.44 -58.57
C LEU A 35 8.19 1.45 -57.41
N THR A 36 8.74 0.25 -57.50
CA THR A 36 8.67 -0.77 -56.45
C THR A 36 9.43 -0.34 -55.20
N GLU A 37 10.66 0.15 -55.36
CA GLU A 37 11.47 0.65 -54.24
C GLU A 37 10.82 1.90 -53.61
N ALA A 38 10.27 2.82 -54.40
CA ALA A 38 9.53 3.96 -53.88
C ALA A 38 8.31 3.52 -53.05
N LYS A 39 7.55 2.52 -53.52
CA LYS A 39 6.39 1.98 -52.79
C LYS A 39 6.81 1.25 -51.52
N LYS A 40 7.92 0.51 -51.55
CA LYS A 40 8.50 -0.17 -50.38
C LYS A 40 8.94 0.84 -49.32
N LEU A 41 9.61 1.93 -49.73
CA LEU A 41 9.98 3.03 -48.84
C LEU A 41 8.76 3.75 -48.25
N ALA A 42 7.73 4.01 -49.06
CA ALA A 42 6.47 4.60 -48.58
C ALA A 42 5.74 3.70 -47.57
N SER A 43 5.73 2.38 -47.82
CA SER A 43 5.16 1.38 -46.90
C SER A 43 5.92 1.35 -45.58
N ALA A 44 7.25 1.29 -45.62
CA ALA A 44 8.09 1.29 -44.41
C ALA A 44 7.93 2.59 -43.59
N SER A 45 7.82 3.74 -44.26
CA SER A 45 7.53 5.03 -43.62
C SER A 45 6.16 5.05 -42.94
N THR A 46 5.15 4.47 -43.59
CA THR A 46 3.79 4.36 -43.03
C THR A 46 3.75 3.43 -41.82
N GLU A 47 4.40 2.27 -41.92
CA GLU A 47 4.52 1.31 -40.81
C GLU A 47 5.24 1.95 -39.61
N LEU A 48 6.32 2.71 -39.85
CA LEU A 48 7.02 3.43 -38.78
C LEU A 48 6.10 4.45 -38.08
N LYS A 49 5.28 5.19 -38.84
CA LYS A 49 4.30 6.12 -38.27
C LYS A 49 3.25 5.41 -37.42
N ILE A 50 2.74 4.25 -37.90
CA ILE A 50 1.78 3.43 -37.15
C ILE A 50 2.41 2.95 -35.84
N ARG A 51 3.62 2.38 -35.88
CA ARG A 51 4.33 1.91 -34.67
C ARG A 51 4.53 3.03 -33.66
N LYS A 52 4.93 4.23 -34.11
CA LYS A 52 5.08 5.41 -33.25
C LYS A 52 3.76 5.82 -32.61
N ALA A 53 2.66 5.88 -33.38
CA ALA A 53 1.34 6.24 -32.87
C ALA A 53 0.80 5.23 -31.85
N VAL A 54 1.05 3.93 -32.06
CA VAL A 54 0.66 2.88 -31.11
C VAL A 54 1.45 3.00 -29.80
N GLN A 55 2.77 3.23 -29.88
CA GLN A 55 3.60 3.41 -28.69
C GLN A 55 3.20 4.65 -27.89
N THR A 56 2.94 5.79 -28.54
CA THR A 56 2.50 7.00 -27.84
C THR A 56 1.11 6.82 -27.22
N SER A 57 0.19 6.14 -27.92
CA SER A 57 -1.13 5.81 -27.36
C SER A 57 -1.02 4.91 -26.13
N LYS A 58 -0.18 3.87 -26.19
CA LYS A 58 0.07 2.97 -25.05
C LYS A 58 0.64 3.74 -23.85
N ALA A 59 1.69 4.53 -24.06
CA ALA A 59 2.29 5.35 -23.00
C ALA A 59 1.30 6.35 -22.40
N SER A 60 0.44 6.96 -23.22
CA SER A 60 -0.60 7.89 -22.75
C SER A 60 -1.66 7.19 -21.89
N LYS A 61 -2.07 5.98 -22.26
CA LYS A 61 -2.99 5.15 -21.46
C LYS A 61 -2.36 4.76 -20.13
N GLU A 62 -1.12 4.29 -20.13
CA GLU A 62 -0.37 3.95 -18.91
C GLU A 62 -0.22 5.15 -17.97
N GLN A 63 0.11 6.33 -18.51
CA GLN A 63 0.20 7.55 -17.71
C GLN A 63 -1.15 7.95 -17.10
N THR A 64 -2.24 7.83 -17.84
CA THR A 64 -3.59 8.11 -17.34
C THR A 64 -3.97 7.12 -16.23
N LEU A 65 -3.68 5.83 -16.42
CA LEU A 65 -3.93 4.79 -15.43
C LEU A 65 -3.14 5.05 -14.14
N ILE A 66 -1.86 5.39 -14.24
CA ILE A 66 -1.02 5.72 -13.08
C ILE A 66 -1.58 6.93 -12.33
N LYS A 67 -2.07 7.96 -13.03
CA LYS A 67 -2.70 9.13 -12.40
C LYS A 67 -3.96 8.73 -11.63
N GLN A 68 -4.81 7.91 -12.24
CA GLN A 68 -6.03 7.40 -11.59
C GLN A 68 -5.69 6.55 -10.36
N HIS A 69 -4.75 5.61 -10.46
CA HIS A 69 -4.31 4.79 -9.33
C HIS A 69 -3.76 5.65 -8.19
N LYS A 70 -2.91 6.65 -8.50
CA LYS A 70 -2.40 7.57 -7.48
C LYS A 70 -3.51 8.33 -6.78
N GLN A 71 -4.52 8.78 -7.52
CA GLN A 71 -5.66 9.49 -6.95
C GLN A 71 -6.48 8.60 -6.02
N VAL A 72 -6.81 7.37 -6.46
CA VAL A 72 -7.54 6.40 -5.63
C VAL A 72 -6.73 6.06 -4.38
N TRP A 73 -5.42 5.83 -4.52
CA TRP A 73 -4.56 5.51 -3.39
C TRP A 73 -4.46 6.65 -2.39
N TRP A 74 -4.41 7.89 -2.87
CA TRP A 74 -4.41 9.06 -2.00
C TRP A 74 -5.73 9.22 -1.24
N GLN A 75 -6.87 9.01 -1.92
CA GLN A 75 -8.19 9.02 -1.28
C GLN A 75 -8.31 7.92 -0.23
N GLU A 76 -7.86 6.70 -0.52
CA GLU A 76 -7.94 5.59 0.42
C GLU A 76 -7.00 5.79 1.61
N HIS A 77 -5.79 6.30 1.39
CA HIS A 77 -4.88 6.67 2.46
C HIS A 77 -5.51 7.70 3.40
N GLN A 78 -6.18 8.71 2.86
CA GLN A 78 -6.88 9.71 3.65
C GLN A 78 -8.04 9.10 4.44
N ARG A 79 -8.88 8.29 3.79
CA ARG A 79 -10.00 7.59 4.44
C ARG A 79 -9.52 6.70 5.58
N LEU A 80 -8.46 5.92 5.38
CA LEU A 80 -7.87 5.06 6.40
C LEU A 80 -7.27 5.87 7.56
N ASN A 81 -6.60 6.98 7.26
CA ASN A 81 -6.13 7.89 8.30
C ASN A 81 -7.29 8.46 9.12
N ASP A 82 -8.36 8.92 8.49
CA ASP A 82 -9.50 9.50 9.18
C ASP A 82 -10.17 8.46 10.10
N VAL A 83 -10.35 7.22 9.63
CA VAL A 83 -10.85 6.10 10.45
C VAL A 83 -9.92 5.80 11.62
N ARG A 84 -8.61 5.76 11.36
CA ARG A 84 -7.60 5.54 12.41
C ARG A 84 -7.64 6.64 13.46
N TYR A 85 -7.66 7.92 13.06
CA TYR A 85 -7.74 9.04 13.98
C TYR A 85 -9.01 9.00 14.83
N LYS A 86 -10.15 8.65 14.22
CA LYS A 86 -11.41 8.50 14.96
C LYS A 86 -11.29 7.40 16.02
N MET A 87 -10.82 6.21 15.64
CA MET A 87 -10.62 5.09 16.56
C MET A 87 -9.63 5.43 17.69
N GLU A 88 -8.47 6.03 17.35
CA GLU A 88 -7.48 6.49 18.33
C GLU A 88 -8.10 7.50 19.31
N SER A 89 -8.99 8.39 18.85
CA SER A 89 -9.68 9.34 19.73
C SER A 89 -10.73 8.68 20.64
N GLU A 90 -11.44 7.66 20.15
CA GLU A 90 -12.40 6.88 20.96
C GLU A 90 -11.66 6.10 22.05
N ILE A 91 -10.54 5.46 21.72
CA ILE A 91 -9.66 4.79 22.69
C ILE A 91 -9.16 5.78 23.74
N LYS A 92 -8.64 6.94 23.31
CA LYS A 92 -8.16 7.97 24.26
C LYS A 92 -9.28 8.49 25.16
N SER A 93 -10.48 8.68 24.62
CA SER A 93 -11.64 9.07 25.45
C SER A 93 -11.91 8.02 26.53
N PHE A 94 -11.92 6.74 26.17
CA PHE A 94 -12.12 5.64 27.10
C PHE A 94 -11.03 5.56 28.18
N LEU A 95 -9.76 5.79 27.82
CA LEU A 95 -8.64 5.81 28.76
C LEU A 95 -8.70 7.01 29.73
N ASN A 96 -9.28 8.13 29.30
CA ASN A 96 -9.36 9.38 30.08
C ASN A 96 -10.62 9.49 30.94
N GLU A 97 -11.64 8.65 30.72
CA GLU A 97 -12.79 8.56 31.63
C GLU A 97 -12.29 8.14 33.01
N GLU A 98 -12.64 8.91 34.06
CA GLU A 98 -12.33 8.57 35.46
C GLU A 98 -13.08 7.28 35.86
N ASN A 99 -12.55 6.15 35.43
CA ASN A 99 -13.06 4.85 35.77
C ASN A 99 -12.45 4.46 37.12
N ILE A 100 -13.25 4.63 38.17
CA ILE A 100 -12.87 4.32 39.54
C ILE A 100 -12.42 2.84 39.60
N GLY A 101 -11.11 2.61 39.81
CA GLY A 101 -10.56 1.29 40.16
C GLY A 101 -9.73 0.57 39.09
N ASN A 102 -9.39 1.18 37.95
CA ASN A 102 -8.63 0.49 36.89
C ASN A 102 -7.12 0.81 36.92
N GLU A 103 -6.38 0.17 37.82
CA GLU A 103 -4.90 0.25 37.89
C GLU A 103 -4.24 -0.13 36.54
N TRP A 104 -4.80 -1.09 35.82
CA TRP A 104 -4.32 -1.52 34.49
C TRP A 104 -4.42 -0.43 33.40
N LEU A 105 -5.42 0.47 33.46
CA LEU A 105 -5.54 1.58 32.51
C LEU A 105 -4.41 2.59 32.73
N THR A 106 -4.03 2.79 33.98
CA THR A 106 -2.88 3.64 34.35
C THR A 106 -1.59 3.06 33.79
N ASP A 107 -1.39 1.75 33.90
CA ASP A 107 -0.22 1.08 33.31
C ASP A 107 -0.17 1.27 31.79
N LEU A 108 -1.30 1.13 31.09
CA LEU A 108 -1.36 1.36 29.65
C LEU A 108 -0.99 2.79 29.24
N ILE A 109 -1.47 3.79 29.99
CA ILE A 109 -1.12 5.20 29.73
C ILE A 109 0.38 5.43 29.97
N ASN A 110 0.94 4.86 31.04
CA ASN A 110 2.37 4.94 31.32
C ASN A 110 3.20 4.28 30.20
N PHE A 111 2.76 3.12 29.69
CA PHE A 111 3.39 2.47 28.54
C PHE A 111 3.29 3.30 27.25
N GLU A 112 2.14 3.94 26.96
CA GLU A 112 2.00 4.86 25.81
C GLU A 112 3.02 5.98 25.89
N GLN A 113 3.16 6.59 27.08
CA GLN A 113 4.09 7.69 27.29
C GLN A 113 5.55 7.25 27.11
N GLU A 114 5.96 6.14 27.73
CA GLU A 114 7.32 5.61 27.57
C GLU A 114 7.64 5.30 26.09
N LEU A 115 6.71 4.67 25.37
CA LEU A 115 6.89 4.39 23.94
C LEU A 115 7.03 5.67 23.11
N SER A 116 6.25 6.71 23.43
CA SER A 116 6.33 8.02 22.76
C SER A 116 7.69 8.69 22.98
N GLU A 117 8.22 8.63 24.20
CA GLU A 117 9.53 9.16 24.55
C GLU A 117 10.65 8.39 23.84
N GLN A 118 10.61 7.05 23.89
CA GLN A 118 11.54 6.17 23.18
C GLN A 118 11.51 6.42 21.67
N TRP A 119 10.32 6.62 21.09
CA TRP A 119 10.16 6.93 19.68
C TRP A 119 10.78 8.28 19.31
N CYS A 120 10.61 9.32 20.14
CA CYS A 120 11.25 10.61 19.94
C CYS A 120 12.78 10.50 19.98
N VAL A 121 13.31 9.73 20.93
CA VAL A 121 14.76 9.47 21.04
C VAL A 121 15.27 8.70 19.82
N TYR A 122 14.56 7.66 19.40
CA TYR A 122 14.89 6.89 18.21
C TYR A 122 14.92 7.75 16.95
N LEU A 123 13.86 8.53 16.70
CA LEU A 123 13.79 9.44 15.54
C LEU A 123 14.95 10.44 15.55
N LYS A 124 15.27 11.01 16.72
CA LYS A 124 16.40 11.92 16.88
C LYS A 124 17.72 11.22 16.55
N ASN A 125 17.92 10.00 17.04
CA ASN A 125 19.13 9.20 16.80
C ASN A 125 19.28 8.75 15.34
N VAL A 126 18.18 8.58 14.60
CA VAL A 126 18.22 8.22 13.17
C VAL A 126 18.36 9.44 12.27
N ILE A 127 17.61 10.51 12.54
CA ILE A 127 17.53 11.70 11.68
C ILE A 127 18.78 12.58 11.84
N ASN A 128 19.24 12.81 13.07
CA ASN A 128 20.35 13.74 13.32
C ASN A 128 21.64 13.33 12.62
N PRO A 129 22.09 12.05 12.65
CA PRO A 129 23.30 11.65 11.93
C PRO A 129 23.20 11.85 10.42
N ILE A 130 22.02 11.64 9.82
CA ILE A 130 21.79 11.87 8.39
C ILE A 130 21.87 13.37 8.08
N GLN A 131 21.26 14.22 8.91
CA GLN A 131 21.33 15.66 8.76
C GLN A 131 22.76 16.19 8.93
N GLN A 132 23.50 15.67 9.91
CA GLN A 132 24.90 16.00 10.14
C GLN A 132 25.78 15.58 8.96
N LEU A 133 25.65 14.34 8.47
CA LEU A 133 26.36 13.87 7.28
C LEU A 133 26.06 14.75 6.07
N ARG A 134 24.79 15.13 5.88
CA ARG A 134 24.40 16.03 4.79
C ARG A 134 25.03 17.41 4.91
N ALA A 135 25.09 17.97 6.13
CA ALA A 135 25.73 19.25 6.39
C ALA A 135 27.24 19.19 6.13
N ASP A 136 27.91 18.15 6.61
CA ASP A 136 29.34 17.90 6.41
C ASP A 136 29.69 17.77 4.93
N LEU A 137 28.91 17.00 4.17
CA LEU A 137 29.13 16.83 2.73
C LEU A 137 28.94 18.15 1.98
N LYS A 138 27.92 18.95 2.32
CA LYS A 138 27.72 20.29 1.73
C LYS A 138 28.87 21.23 2.07
N TYR A 139 29.33 21.23 3.32
CA TYR A 139 30.47 22.03 3.75
C TYR A 139 31.72 21.68 2.93
N ARG A 140 32.08 20.39 2.86
CA ARG A 140 33.22 19.91 2.08
C ARG A 140 33.09 20.29 0.60
N GLN A 141 31.90 20.16 0.00
CA GLN A 141 31.63 20.58 -1.37
C GLN A 141 31.90 22.07 -1.61
N HIS A 142 31.46 22.94 -0.69
CA HIS A 142 31.71 24.38 -0.79
C HIS A 142 33.19 24.74 -0.65
N HIS A 143 33.94 24.00 0.19
CA HIS A 143 35.40 24.19 0.32
C HIS A 143 36.16 23.74 -0.93
N ILE A 144 35.77 22.62 -1.56
CA ILE A 144 36.33 22.17 -2.85
C ILE A 144 36.10 23.22 -3.93
N SER A 145 34.89 23.81 -3.97
CA SER A 145 34.54 24.85 -4.95
C SER A 145 35.30 26.17 -4.76
N LYS A 146 35.79 26.47 -3.55
CA LYS A 146 36.51 27.71 -3.22
C LYS A 146 38.04 27.57 -3.33
N HIS A 147 38.59 26.36 -3.19
CA HIS A 147 40.04 26.09 -3.21
C HIS A 147 40.62 25.70 -4.58
N SER A 148 39.92 25.96 -5.70
CA SER A 148 40.43 25.69 -7.04
C SER A 148 41.73 26.44 -7.41
N TYR A 149 42.26 27.31 -6.54
CA TYR A 149 43.48 28.10 -6.74
C TYR A 149 44.64 27.75 -5.80
N SER A 150 44.52 26.76 -4.92
CA SER A 150 45.62 26.34 -4.04
C SER A 150 45.79 24.83 -4.08
N HIS A 151 46.97 24.37 -4.50
CA HIS A 151 47.42 22.98 -4.55
C HIS A 151 47.36 22.31 -3.16
N THR A 152 46.18 21.87 -2.74
CA THR A 152 46.01 20.91 -1.66
C THR A 152 45.47 19.64 -2.30
N GLU A 153 46.21 18.53 -2.20
CA GLU A 153 45.76 17.21 -2.67
C GLU A 153 44.47 16.83 -1.92
N PHE A 154 43.33 17.08 -2.58
CA PHE A 154 42.04 16.66 -2.06
C PHE A 154 41.94 15.14 -2.19
N ASN A 155 41.92 14.44 -1.05
CA ASN A 155 41.87 12.98 -1.03
C ASN A 155 40.44 12.47 -1.30
N SER A 156 39.99 12.61 -2.55
CA SER A 156 38.70 12.14 -3.03
C SER A 156 38.51 10.63 -2.86
N VAL A 157 39.61 9.87 -2.93
CA VAL A 157 39.63 8.42 -2.78
C VAL A 157 39.23 8.01 -1.36
N LYS A 158 39.82 8.61 -0.32
CA LYS A 158 39.44 8.35 1.09
C LYS A 158 37.98 8.70 1.39
N VAL A 159 37.44 9.74 0.77
CA VAL A 159 36.03 10.12 0.94
C VAL A 159 35.10 9.08 0.32
N LEU A 160 35.46 8.52 -0.83
CA LEU A 160 34.68 7.46 -1.48
C LEU A 160 34.72 6.17 -0.66
N GLU A 161 35.87 5.80 -0.10
CA GLU A 161 36.03 4.65 0.80
C GLU A 161 35.17 4.80 2.07
N GLU A 162 35.17 5.98 2.69
CA GLU A 162 34.33 6.26 3.87
C GLU A 162 32.83 6.17 3.54
N VAL A 163 32.42 6.66 2.37
CA VAL A 163 31.02 6.55 1.91
C VAL A 163 30.62 5.10 1.69
N ASP A 164 31.49 4.28 1.12
CA ASP A 164 31.23 2.86 0.89
C ASP A 164 31.16 2.08 2.21
N PHE A 165 32.02 2.42 3.16
CA PHE A 165 31.98 1.90 4.52
C PHE A 165 30.66 2.23 5.23
N VAL A 166 30.21 3.49 5.18
CA VAL A 166 28.92 3.91 5.77
C VAL A 166 27.74 3.20 5.10
N LYS A 167 27.77 3.00 3.77
CA LYS A 167 26.73 2.22 3.07
C LYS A 167 26.67 0.78 3.54
N THR A 168 27.84 0.16 3.72
CA THR A 168 27.94 -1.22 4.20
C THR A 168 27.40 -1.35 5.62
N GLN A 169 27.74 -0.41 6.52
CA GLN A 169 27.17 -0.37 7.86
C GLN A 169 25.65 -0.19 7.84
N LEU A 170 25.15 0.75 7.03
CA LEU A 170 23.72 1.02 6.92
C LEU A 170 22.96 -0.23 6.45
N LYS A 171 23.51 -0.95 5.46
CA LYS A 171 22.95 -2.21 4.98
C LYS A 171 22.86 -3.26 6.10
N ALA A 172 23.93 -3.44 6.87
CA ALA A 172 23.94 -4.39 7.98
C ALA A 172 22.94 -4.00 9.09
N VAL A 173 22.77 -2.70 9.36
CA VAL A 173 21.76 -2.21 10.31
C VAL A 173 20.34 -2.50 9.78
N PHE A 174 20.07 -2.24 8.51
CA PHE A 174 18.76 -2.56 7.91
C PHE A 174 18.45 -4.05 7.96
N GLU A 175 19.41 -4.91 7.62
CA GLU A 175 19.23 -6.37 7.71
C GLU A 175 18.90 -6.82 9.14
N ARG A 176 19.56 -6.24 10.15
CA ARG A 176 19.24 -6.51 11.56
C ARG A 176 17.85 -6.04 11.95
N LEU A 177 17.49 -4.80 11.58
CA LEU A 177 16.17 -4.24 11.87
C LEU A 177 15.05 -5.05 11.21
N SER A 178 15.25 -5.54 9.99
CA SER A 178 14.29 -6.43 9.32
C SER A 178 14.10 -7.75 10.06
N LEU A 179 15.17 -8.33 10.62
CA LEU A 179 15.08 -9.54 11.45
C LEU A 179 14.37 -9.27 12.78
N GLU A 180 14.67 -8.14 13.43
CA GLU A 180 13.98 -7.72 14.67
C GLU A 180 12.49 -7.48 14.43
N GLN A 181 12.14 -6.77 13.34
CA GLN A 181 10.77 -6.57 12.91
C GLN A 181 10.05 -7.90 12.70
N GLN A 182 10.64 -8.81 11.92
CA GLN A 182 10.05 -10.13 11.67
C GLN A 182 9.83 -10.92 12.96
N LYS A 183 10.77 -10.83 13.91
CA LYS A 183 10.64 -11.49 15.21
C LYS A 183 9.47 -10.93 16.02
N ILE A 184 9.28 -9.61 16.00
CA ILE A 184 8.15 -8.95 16.68
C ILE A 184 6.83 -9.33 16.00
N GLU A 185 6.76 -9.29 14.66
CA GLU A 185 5.57 -9.67 13.90
C GLU A 185 5.16 -11.13 14.18
N ASN A 186 6.12 -12.06 14.19
CA ASN A 186 5.86 -13.45 14.54
C ASN A 186 5.36 -13.58 15.99
N TYR A 187 6.00 -12.89 16.94
CA TYR A 187 5.55 -12.89 18.33
C TYR A 187 4.12 -12.37 18.49
N LEU A 188 3.78 -11.26 17.83
CA LEU A 188 2.42 -10.70 17.86
C LEU A 188 1.40 -11.63 17.20
N SER A 189 1.76 -12.31 16.11
CA SER A 189 0.91 -13.32 15.48
C SER A 189 0.67 -14.53 16.38
N ASP A 190 1.64 -14.95 17.17
CA ASP A 190 1.45 -16.03 18.15
C ASP A 190 0.52 -15.59 19.29
N TRP A 191 0.56 -14.31 19.68
CA TRP A 191 -0.33 -13.75 20.70
C TRP A 191 -1.75 -13.55 20.23
N SER A 192 -1.97 -13.12 18.98
CA SER A 192 -3.32 -12.98 18.44
C SER A 192 -4.08 -14.30 18.46
N MET A 193 -3.41 -15.41 18.13
CA MET A 193 -3.98 -16.76 18.22
C MET A 193 -4.33 -17.14 19.67
N LYS A 194 -3.45 -16.87 20.63
CA LYS A 194 -3.70 -17.16 22.06
C LYS A 194 -4.85 -16.34 22.64
N ILE A 195 -4.97 -15.06 22.30
CA ILE A 195 -6.03 -14.19 22.83
C ILE A 195 -7.42 -14.68 22.38
N LEU A 196 -7.54 -15.17 21.15
CA LEU A 196 -8.77 -15.78 20.62
C LEU A 196 -9.12 -17.08 21.37
N ASP A 197 -8.14 -17.93 21.66
CA ASP A 197 -8.36 -19.19 22.39
C ASP A 197 -8.77 -18.97 23.86
N HIS A 198 -8.22 -17.95 24.53
CA HIS A 198 -8.50 -17.67 25.95
C HIS A 198 -9.83 -16.93 26.20
N SER A 199 -10.45 -16.28 25.22
CA SER A 199 -11.61 -15.42 25.49
C SER A 199 -12.93 -16.16 25.72
N SER A 200 -13.09 -17.39 25.21
CA SER A 200 -14.39 -18.07 25.24
C SER A 200 -14.59 -18.96 26.49
N GLU A 201 -13.56 -19.71 26.89
CA GLU A 201 -13.68 -20.73 27.95
C GLU A 201 -13.55 -20.14 29.36
N GLU A 202 -12.59 -19.24 29.62
CA GLU A 202 -12.40 -18.66 30.96
C GLU A 202 -13.47 -17.62 31.31
N ARG A 203 -13.97 -16.83 30.34
CA ARG A 203 -15.00 -15.80 30.59
C ARG A 203 -16.38 -16.37 30.92
N CYS A 204 -16.76 -17.50 30.32
CA CYS A 204 -18.07 -18.11 30.60
C CYS A 204 -18.15 -18.71 32.01
N ASN A 205 -17.02 -19.21 32.54
CA ASN A 205 -16.98 -19.85 33.85
C ASN A 205 -17.08 -18.82 35.00
N LEU A 206 -16.36 -17.70 34.90
CA LEU A 206 -16.32 -16.62 35.91
C LEU A 206 -17.67 -15.94 36.14
N LEU A 207 -18.52 -15.86 35.12
CA LEU A 207 -19.85 -15.23 35.24
C LEU A 207 -20.93 -16.20 35.71
N SER A 208 -20.66 -17.50 35.78
CA SER A 208 -21.64 -18.49 36.27
C SER A 208 -21.66 -18.60 37.81
N GLU A 209 -20.59 -18.16 38.47
CA GLU A 209 -20.45 -18.23 39.92
C GLU A 209 -21.09 -17.01 40.60
N VAL A 210 -21.82 -17.26 41.69
CA VAL A 210 -22.38 -16.19 42.53
C VAL A 210 -21.24 -15.62 43.38
N PRO A 211 -21.06 -14.29 43.43
CA PRO A 211 -20.05 -13.68 44.29
C PRO A 211 -20.23 -14.12 45.73
N MET A 212 -19.13 -14.46 46.40
CA MET A 212 -19.14 -14.95 47.78
C MET A 212 -19.76 -13.91 48.75
N GLU A 213 -19.65 -12.63 48.40
CA GLU A 213 -20.24 -11.49 49.09
C GLU A 213 -21.78 -11.52 49.08
N LEU A 214 -22.40 -12.08 48.03
CA LEU A 214 -23.85 -12.23 47.93
C LEU A 214 -24.33 -13.50 48.66
N GLU A 215 -23.54 -14.57 48.63
CA GLU A 215 -23.85 -15.80 49.36
C GLU A 215 -23.83 -15.58 50.88
N THR A 216 -22.78 -14.92 51.38
CA THR A 216 -22.55 -14.66 52.80
C THR A 216 -23.36 -13.49 53.38
N LEU A 217 -24.14 -12.80 52.55
CA LEU A 217 -24.95 -11.66 52.98
C LEU A 217 -26.02 -12.08 54.01
N GLU A 218 -25.86 -11.68 55.26
CA GLU A 218 -26.92 -11.75 56.28
C GLU A 218 -27.96 -10.67 56.00
N CYS A 219 -29.09 -11.07 55.41
CA CYS A 219 -30.20 -10.18 55.15
C CYS A 219 -31.35 -10.46 56.15
N PRO A 220 -31.80 -9.45 56.93
CA PRO A 220 -32.90 -9.62 57.88
C PRO A 220 -34.26 -9.86 57.20
N TYR A 221 -34.35 -9.64 55.87
CA TYR A 221 -35.57 -9.85 55.07
C TYR A 221 -35.30 -10.85 53.93
N PRO A 222 -35.78 -12.10 54.05
CA PRO A 222 -35.53 -13.16 53.07
C PRO A 222 -36.01 -12.81 51.65
N ASP A 223 -37.17 -12.17 51.55
CA ASP A 223 -37.77 -11.78 50.27
C ASP A 223 -36.90 -10.77 49.52
N LEU A 224 -36.27 -9.83 50.25
CA LEU A 224 -35.34 -8.87 49.67
C LEU A 224 -34.06 -9.54 49.17
N LYS A 225 -33.50 -10.48 49.94
CA LYS A 225 -32.33 -11.28 49.51
C LYS A 225 -32.63 -12.03 48.22
N SER A 226 -33.80 -12.67 48.13
CA SER A 226 -34.22 -13.39 46.93
C SER A 226 -34.42 -12.47 45.72
N SER A 227 -34.97 -11.27 45.93
CA SER A 227 -35.16 -10.26 44.88
C SER A 227 -33.82 -9.76 44.32
N VAL A 228 -32.85 -9.45 45.19
CA VAL A 228 -31.51 -9.01 44.80
C VAL A 228 -30.75 -10.12 44.05
N LEU A 229 -30.83 -11.36 44.53
CA LEU A 229 -30.25 -12.52 43.83
C LEU A 229 -30.86 -12.70 42.44
N ASN A 230 -32.18 -12.58 42.31
CA ASN A 230 -32.86 -12.73 41.03
C ASN A 230 -32.49 -11.60 40.04
N GLU A 231 -32.38 -10.35 40.51
CA GLU A 231 -31.88 -9.25 39.69
C GLU A 231 -30.43 -9.45 39.27
N PHE A 232 -29.58 -9.99 40.16
CA PHE A 232 -28.21 -10.35 39.81
C PHE A 232 -28.16 -11.41 38.70
N TYR A 233 -28.91 -12.51 38.82
CA TYR A 233 -29.00 -13.53 37.77
C TYR A 233 -29.50 -12.96 36.44
N ASN A 234 -30.55 -12.13 36.48
CA ASN A 234 -31.09 -11.46 35.29
C ASN A 234 -30.06 -10.53 34.63
N PHE A 235 -29.28 -9.82 35.43
CA PHE A 235 -28.23 -8.93 34.95
C PHE A 235 -27.09 -9.73 34.30
N THR A 236 -26.63 -10.76 34.98
CA THR A 236 -25.56 -11.64 34.51
C THR A 236 -25.94 -12.34 33.21
N GLU A 237 -27.17 -12.86 33.10
CA GLU A 237 -27.66 -13.49 31.86
C GLU A 237 -27.70 -12.49 30.69
N LYS A 238 -28.18 -11.26 30.93
CA LYS A 238 -28.19 -10.20 29.91
C LYS A 238 -26.78 -9.80 29.48
N TYR A 239 -25.86 -9.72 30.44
CA TYR A 239 -24.47 -9.36 30.16
C TYR A 239 -23.76 -10.47 29.38
N GLN A 240 -23.98 -11.73 29.75
CA GLN A 240 -23.45 -12.90 29.04
C GLN A 240 -23.96 -12.98 27.60
N LYS A 241 -25.26 -12.71 27.36
CA LYS A 241 -25.82 -12.61 26.00
C LYS A 241 -25.15 -11.53 25.16
N LYS A 242 -24.86 -10.36 25.75
CA LYS A 242 -24.14 -9.29 25.05
C LYS A 242 -22.70 -9.68 24.73
N LEU A 243 -22.01 -10.36 25.64
CA LEU A 243 -20.67 -10.89 25.41
C LEU A 243 -20.65 -11.88 24.24
N GLN A 244 -21.59 -12.82 24.20
CA GLN A 244 -21.72 -13.78 23.10
C GLN A 244 -21.97 -13.10 21.74
N ASP A 245 -22.79 -12.04 21.70
CA ASP A 245 -23.02 -11.27 20.48
C ASP A 245 -21.73 -10.57 19.98
N VAL A 246 -20.94 -10.03 20.91
CA VAL A 246 -19.62 -9.43 20.59
C VAL A 246 -18.64 -10.49 20.08
N ASP A 247 -18.59 -11.67 20.71
CA ASP A 247 -17.72 -12.76 20.27
C ASP A 247 -18.09 -13.22 18.83
N LEU A 248 -19.38 -13.34 18.53
CA LEU A 248 -19.87 -13.65 17.17
C LEU A 248 -19.46 -12.58 16.14
N GLN A 249 -19.49 -11.30 16.52
CA GLN A 249 -19.03 -10.21 15.65
C GLN A 249 -17.52 -10.26 15.42
N LEU A 250 -16.75 -10.62 16.44
CA LEU A 250 -15.29 -10.78 16.33
C LEU A 250 -14.91 -11.97 15.44
N GLU A 251 -15.63 -13.09 15.53
CA GLU A 251 -15.45 -14.24 14.63
C GLU A 251 -15.70 -13.89 13.15
N ASP A 252 -16.71 -13.07 12.87
CA ASP A 252 -17.03 -12.64 11.49
C ASP A 252 -15.96 -11.70 10.92
N ILE A 253 -15.32 -10.88 11.77
CA ILE A 253 -14.19 -10.01 11.38
C ILE A 253 -12.91 -10.81 11.09
N ALA A 254 -12.72 -11.94 11.79
CA ALA A 254 -11.54 -12.79 11.64
C ALA A 254 -11.59 -13.74 10.43
N ARG A 255 -12.76 -13.92 9.80
CA ARG A 255 -12.99 -14.81 8.65
C ARG A 255 -12.77 -14.09 7.31
#